data_AF-A0A3M1P9D7-F1
#
_entry.id   AF-A0A3M1P9D7-F1
#
_cell.length_a   1.000
_cell.length_b   1.000
_cell.length_c   1.000
_cell.angle_alpha   90.00
_cell.angle_beta   90.00
_cell.angle_gamma   90.00
#
_symmetry.space_group_name_H-M   'P 1'
#
loop_
_entity.id
_entity.type
_entity.pdbx_description
1 polymer ?
#
loop_
_entity_poly.entity_id
_entity_poly.type
_entity_poly.pdbx_seq_one_letter_code
_entity_poly.pdbx_strand_id
1 'polypeptide(L)'
;MVSIPSNSVLAETREAWRTWLLQHHTHTQGVWLITYKKAAGKPHLDYNASVEEALCFGWIDSKPNKLDAERTMLWFAPRKPGTGWSKLNKDRVETLLAAGLIEPAGLAKIDAAKQDGSWNALDAVEALEIPPDLAAALAASETAQQNFEAFPRSAKRGILEWIA
;
A
#
# COMPACT_ATOMS: atom_id res chain seq x y z
N MET A 1 -23.38 8.69 -12.15
CA MET A 1 -22.67 9.38 -11.05
C MET A 1 -22.58 8.36 -9.92
N VAL A 2 -21.38 8.04 -9.44
CA VAL A 2 -21.25 7.06 -8.33
C VAL A 2 -21.74 7.74 -7.07
N SER A 3 -22.64 7.08 -6.32
CA SER A 3 -23.07 7.60 -5.01
C SER A 3 -21.87 7.66 -4.07
N ILE A 4 -21.70 8.77 -3.37
CA ILE A 4 -20.61 8.92 -2.39
C ILE A 4 -20.89 7.95 -1.23
N PRO A 5 -19.99 6.99 -0.95
CA PRO A 5 -20.15 6.11 0.21
C PRO A 5 -20.24 6.92 1.51
N SER A 6 -21.06 6.49 2.47
CA SER A 6 -21.24 7.21 3.74
C SER A 6 -19.96 7.33 4.57
N ASN A 7 -19.00 6.41 4.38
CA ASN A 7 -17.69 6.42 5.03
C ASN A 7 -16.61 7.12 4.17
N SER A 8 -16.97 8.22 3.52
CA SER A 8 -16.03 9.01 2.72
C SER A 8 -15.58 10.27 3.45
N VAL A 9 -14.33 10.67 3.23
CA VAL A 9 -13.74 11.91 3.73
C VAL A 9 -13.08 12.65 2.57
N LEU A 10 -13.37 13.94 2.41
CA LEU A 10 -12.65 14.80 1.46
C LEU A 10 -11.44 15.41 2.17
N ALA A 11 -10.25 15.23 1.63
CA ALA A 11 -9.07 15.99 2.05
C ALA A 11 -8.36 16.59 0.85
N GLU A 12 -8.10 17.89 0.94
CA GLU A 12 -7.54 18.70 -0.14
C GLU A 12 -6.03 18.89 0.00
N THR A 13 -5.50 18.71 1.22
CA THR A 13 -4.09 18.88 1.55
C THR A 13 -3.59 17.75 2.45
N ARG A 14 -2.26 17.65 2.58
CA ARG A 14 -1.59 16.69 3.46
C ARG A 14 -1.99 16.91 4.93
N GLU A 15 -2.06 18.16 5.35
CA GLU A 15 -2.41 18.58 6.71
C GLU A 15 -3.86 18.25 7.06
N ALA A 16 -4.79 18.47 6.11
CA ALA A 16 -6.19 18.10 6.29
C ALA A 16 -6.35 16.58 6.48
N TRP A 17 -5.60 15.78 5.71
CA TRP A 17 -5.62 14.33 5.84
C TRP A 17 -5.00 13.85 7.17
N ARG A 18 -3.85 14.40 7.55
CA ARG A 18 -3.23 14.11 8.85
C ARG A 18 -4.15 14.46 10.02
N THR A 19 -4.82 15.62 9.96
CA THR A 19 -5.77 16.05 10.99
C THR A 19 -6.92 15.07 11.14
N TRP A 20 -7.45 14.57 10.02
CA TRP A 20 -8.50 13.56 10.06
C TRP A 20 -8.00 12.24 10.66
N LEU A 21 -6.80 11.78 10.28
CA LEU A 21 -6.21 10.56 10.82
C LEU A 21 -5.94 10.66 12.34
N LEU A 22 -5.47 11.81 12.83
CA LEU A 22 -5.29 12.05 14.27
C LEU A 22 -6.57 11.77 15.06
N GLN A 23 -7.73 12.16 14.51
CA GLN A 23 -9.03 12.01 15.18
C GLN A 23 -9.67 10.62 14.99
N HIS A 24 -9.34 9.92 13.88
CA HIS A 24 -10.11 8.75 13.44
C HIS A 24 -9.29 7.47 13.25
N HIS A 25 -7.96 7.47 13.45
CA HIS A 25 -7.12 6.29 13.21
C HIS A 25 -7.46 5.06 14.06
N THR A 26 -8.19 5.23 15.17
CA THR A 26 -8.68 4.15 16.02
C THR A 26 -9.92 3.44 15.46
N HIS A 27 -10.54 3.98 14.40
CA HIS A 27 -11.64 3.33 13.71
C HIS A 27 -11.17 1.99 13.13
N THR A 28 -11.98 0.94 13.29
CA THR A 28 -11.68 -0.40 12.75
C THR A 28 -12.12 -0.57 11.30
N GLN A 29 -13.03 0.29 10.82
CA GLN A 29 -13.49 0.31 9.44
C GLN A 29 -12.64 1.24 8.59
N GLY A 30 -12.40 0.84 7.34
CA GLY A 30 -11.76 1.70 6.36
C GLY A 30 -12.68 2.83 5.87
N VAL A 31 -12.07 3.79 5.19
CA VAL A 31 -12.74 4.95 4.61
C VAL A 31 -12.33 5.16 3.15
N TRP A 32 -13.18 5.86 2.42
CA TRP A 32 -12.81 6.41 1.12
C TRP A 32 -12.26 7.82 1.29
N LEU A 33 -10.97 7.99 1.04
CA LEU A 33 -10.37 9.31 0.91
C LEU A 33 -10.69 9.86 -0.48
N ILE A 34 -11.46 10.94 -0.54
CA ILE A 34 -11.77 11.70 -1.75
C ILE A 34 -10.74 12.83 -1.88
N THR A 35 -10.22 13.00 -3.09
CA THR A 35 -9.38 14.15 -3.48
C THR A 35 -9.77 14.61 -4.89
N TYR A 36 -9.47 15.86 -5.24
CA TYR A 36 -9.62 16.34 -6.61
C TYR A 36 -8.55 15.73 -7.51
N LYS A 37 -8.85 15.59 -8.79
CA LYS A 37 -7.86 15.24 -9.81
C LYS A 37 -7.01 16.48 -10.11
N LYS A 38 -5.73 16.26 -10.39
CA LYS A 38 -4.80 17.34 -10.80
C LYS A 38 -5.33 18.18 -11.97
N ALA A 39 -6.02 17.56 -12.93
CA ALA A 39 -6.59 18.24 -14.09
C ALA A 39 -7.80 19.15 -13.78
N ALA A 40 -8.39 19.07 -12.58
CA ALA A 40 -9.53 19.88 -12.20
C ALA A 40 -9.16 21.33 -11.81
N GLY A 41 -7.85 21.66 -11.70
CA GLY A 41 -7.40 22.98 -11.27
C GLY A 41 -7.75 23.34 -9.81
N LYS A 42 -8.13 22.33 -9.02
CA LYS A 42 -8.51 22.44 -7.59
C LYS A 42 -7.40 21.87 -6.70
N PRO A 43 -7.41 22.18 -5.39
CA PRO A 43 -6.48 21.58 -4.42
C PRO A 43 -6.42 20.06 -4.55
N HIS A 44 -5.22 19.51 -4.73
CA HIS A 44 -4.99 18.10 -4.99
C HIS A 44 -4.04 17.53 -3.94
N LEU A 45 -4.57 16.64 -3.10
CA LEU A 45 -3.74 15.79 -2.25
C LEU A 45 -3.08 14.71 -3.12
N ASP A 46 -1.74 14.75 -3.14
CA ASP A 46 -0.89 13.78 -3.82
C ASP A 46 -1.02 12.37 -3.24
N TYR A 47 -0.90 11.36 -4.11
CA TYR A 47 -0.99 9.95 -3.71
C TYR A 47 0.07 9.57 -2.67
N ASN A 48 1.34 9.93 -2.88
CA ASN A 48 2.40 9.57 -1.94
C ASN A 48 2.18 10.22 -0.58
N ALA A 49 1.81 11.50 -0.56
CA ALA A 49 1.47 12.19 0.68
C ALA A 49 0.31 11.51 1.42
N SER A 50 -0.73 11.06 0.70
CA SER A 50 -1.86 10.37 1.31
C SER A 50 -1.46 9.01 1.95
N VAL A 51 -0.57 8.26 1.31
CA VAL A 51 -0.08 6.97 1.83
C VAL A 51 0.91 7.17 2.98
N GLU A 52 1.83 8.13 2.88
CA GLU A 52 2.78 8.45 3.94
C GLU A 52 2.08 8.83 5.25
N GLU A 53 1.08 9.71 5.17
CA GLU A 53 0.28 10.06 6.34
C GLU A 53 -0.47 8.83 6.86
N ALA A 54 -1.08 8.00 6.00
CA ALA A 54 -1.75 6.78 6.46
C ALA A 54 -0.79 5.83 7.21
N LEU A 55 0.44 5.66 6.72
CA LEU A 55 1.48 4.84 7.36
C LEU A 55 1.85 5.38 8.75
N CYS A 56 1.87 6.70 8.94
CA CYS A 56 2.13 7.32 10.26
C CYS A 56 1.15 6.83 11.33
N PHE A 57 -0.07 6.46 10.95
CA PHE A 57 -1.12 6.00 11.86
C PHE A 57 -1.38 4.49 11.77
N GLY A 58 -0.56 3.74 11.02
CA GLY A 58 -0.72 2.29 10.90
C GLY A 58 -1.84 1.87 9.94
N TRP A 59 -2.20 2.74 8.99
CA TRP A 59 -3.16 2.50 7.93
C TRP A 59 -2.47 2.20 6.60
N ILE A 60 -3.20 1.65 5.63
CA ILE A 60 -2.74 1.37 4.27
C ILE A 60 -3.85 1.66 3.25
N ASP A 61 -3.47 2.05 2.04
CA ASP A 61 -4.37 2.11 0.89
C ASP A 61 -4.67 0.72 0.31
N SER A 62 -5.71 0.62 -0.52
CA SER A 62 -5.96 -0.59 -1.31
C SER A 62 -6.47 -0.31 -2.72
N LYS A 63 -7.73 0.10 -2.87
CA LYS A 63 -8.41 0.20 -4.16
C LYS A 63 -8.67 1.67 -4.53
N PRO A 64 -8.19 2.14 -5.70
CA PRO A 64 -8.63 3.41 -6.25
C PRO A 64 -10.01 3.26 -6.89
N ASN A 65 -10.77 4.34 -6.96
CA ASN A 65 -12.01 4.42 -7.71
C ASN A 65 -12.29 5.84 -8.23
N LYS A 66 -13.01 5.97 -9.34
CA LYS A 66 -13.44 7.27 -9.87
C LYS A 66 -14.74 7.68 -9.19
N LEU A 67 -14.81 8.91 -8.70
CA LEU A 67 -16.05 9.45 -8.15
C LEU A 67 -16.87 10.18 -9.24
N ASP A 68 -16.26 11.17 -9.90
CA ASP A 68 -16.90 11.97 -10.94
C ASP A 68 -15.88 12.57 -11.95
N ALA A 69 -16.26 13.64 -12.64
CA ALA A 69 -15.41 14.34 -13.61
C ALA A 69 -14.15 14.92 -12.95
N GLU A 70 -14.28 15.48 -11.75
CA GLU A 70 -13.24 16.26 -11.08
C GLU A 70 -12.58 15.51 -9.92
N ARG A 71 -13.22 14.49 -9.37
CA ARG A 71 -12.78 13.82 -8.13
C ARG A 71 -12.47 12.34 -8.33
N THR A 72 -11.54 11.86 -7.51
CA THR A 72 -11.18 10.45 -7.36
C THR A 72 -11.30 10.06 -5.90
N MET A 73 -11.36 8.77 -5.62
CA MET A 73 -11.31 8.24 -4.27
C MET A 73 -10.31 7.09 -4.16
N LEU A 74 -9.72 6.94 -2.98
CA LEU A 74 -8.81 5.84 -2.64
C LEU A 74 -9.23 5.27 -1.30
N TRP A 75 -9.38 3.95 -1.23
CA TRP A 75 -9.72 3.28 0.02
C TRP A 75 -8.51 3.20 0.94
N PHE A 76 -8.70 3.58 2.21
CA PHE A 76 -7.73 3.42 3.28
C PHE A 76 -8.33 2.64 4.44
N ALA A 77 -7.54 1.79 5.11
CA ALA A 77 -7.97 1.07 6.30
C ALA A 77 -6.80 0.80 7.25
N PRO A 78 -7.07 0.52 8.55
CA PRO A 78 -6.05 0.02 9.45
C PRO A 78 -5.40 -1.24 8.89
N ARG A 79 -4.07 -1.35 9.01
CA ARG A 79 -3.35 -2.56 8.61
C ARG A 79 -3.82 -3.76 9.45
N LYS A 80 -4.13 -4.85 8.76
CA LYS A 80 -4.47 -6.13 9.39
C LYS A 80 -3.17 -6.82 9.87
N PRO A 81 -3.19 -7.52 11.02
CA PRO A 81 -2.06 -8.35 11.44
C PRO A 81 -1.68 -9.39 10.39
N GLY A 82 -0.40 -9.75 10.30
CA GLY A 82 0.11 -10.75 9.37
C GLY A 82 0.16 -10.34 7.88
N THR A 83 -0.23 -9.11 7.50
CA THR A 83 -0.17 -8.70 6.09
C THR A 83 1.20 -8.14 5.70
N GLY A 84 1.71 -8.61 4.56
CA GLY A 84 3.02 -8.26 4.04
C GLY A 84 3.27 -6.76 3.83
N TRP A 85 4.52 -6.34 3.99
CA TRP A 85 4.98 -4.97 3.74
C TRP A 85 5.81 -4.90 2.46
N SER A 86 5.33 -4.16 1.47
CA SER A 86 6.08 -3.94 0.23
C SER A 86 7.35 -3.14 0.51
N LYS A 87 8.37 -3.33 -0.33
CA LYS A 87 9.63 -2.58 -0.23
C LYS A 87 9.39 -1.06 -0.19
N LEU A 88 8.54 -0.55 -1.07
CA LEU A 88 8.24 0.89 -1.12
C LEU A 88 7.62 1.41 0.19
N ASN A 89 6.75 0.64 0.85
CA ASN A 89 6.18 1.06 2.12
C ASN A 89 7.19 0.98 3.26
N LYS A 90 8.15 0.04 3.23
CA LYS A 90 9.27 0.02 4.17
C LYS A 90 10.15 1.25 4.01
N ASP A 91 10.53 1.58 2.77
CA ASP A 91 11.37 2.75 2.45
C ASP A 91 10.68 4.06 2.92
N ARG A 92 9.36 4.17 2.74
CA ARG A 92 8.55 5.29 3.29
C ARG A 92 8.58 5.31 4.82
N VAL A 93 8.34 4.17 5.48
CA VAL A 93 8.38 4.07 6.95
C VAL A 93 9.74 4.48 7.50
N GLU A 94 10.84 4.05 6.89
CA GLU A 94 12.20 4.44 7.31
C GLU A 94 12.39 5.95 7.25
N THR A 95 11.96 6.58 6.15
CA THR A 95 12.01 8.04 5.98
C THR A 95 11.16 8.76 7.03
N LEU A 96 9.95 8.28 7.28
CA LEU A 96 9.01 8.88 8.25
C LEU A 96 9.47 8.70 9.71
N LEU A 97 10.11 7.56 10.03
CA LEU A 97 10.73 7.32 11.33
C LEU A 97 11.90 8.28 11.56
N ALA A 98 12.77 8.43 10.57
CA ALA A 98 13.90 9.37 10.64
C ALA A 98 13.44 10.82 10.82
N ALA A 99 12.28 11.17 10.26
CA ALA A 99 11.66 12.48 10.41
C ALA A 99 10.83 12.66 11.70
N GLY A 100 10.65 11.61 12.51
CA GLY A 100 9.82 11.67 13.73
C GLY A 100 8.33 11.87 13.48
N LEU A 101 7.83 11.46 12.30
CA LEU A 101 6.44 11.68 11.88
C LEU A 101 5.49 10.53 12.20
N ILE A 102 6.04 9.33 12.46
CA ILE A 102 5.26 8.14 12.84
C ILE A 102 4.65 8.35 14.23
N GLU A 103 3.34 8.14 14.32
CA GLU A 103 2.59 8.21 15.57
C GLU A 103 2.62 6.86 16.29
N PRO A 104 2.27 6.81 17.60
CA PRO A 104 2.29 5.57 18.39
C PRO A 104 1.49 4.42 17.74
N ALA A 105 0.37 4.72 17.09
CA ALA A 105 -0.44 3.73 16.39
C ALA A 105 0.27 3.12 15.17
N GLY A 106 1.02 3.92 14.41
CA GLY A 106 1.84 3.44 13.30
C GLY A 106 3.01 2.59 13.79
N LEU A 107 3.70 3.05 14.83
CA LEU A 107 4.81 2.31 15.44
C LEU A 107 4.34 0.93 15.94
N ALA A 108 3.20 0.87 16.62
CA ALA A 108 2.63 -0.39 17.09
C ALA A 108 2.37 -1.40 15.96
N LYS A 109 1.94 -0.95 14.77
CA LYS A 109 1.76 -1.82 13.59
C LYS A 109 3.09 -2.28 13.00
N ILE A 110 4.10 -1.42 12.99
CA ILE A 110 5.46 -1.75 12.52
C ILE A 110 6.08 -2.79 13.44
N ASP A 111 5.99 -2.60 14.76
CA ASP A 111 6.57 -3.52 15.74
C ASP A 111 5.87 -4.89 15.72
N ALA A 112 4.54 -4.90 15.64
CA ALA A 112 3.77 -6.14 15.48
C ALA A 112 4.19 -6.90 14.20
N ALA A 113 4.38 -6.19 13.08
CA ALA A 113 4.81 -6.80 11.83
C ALA A 113 6.23 -7.37 11.88
N LYS A 114 7.13 -6.73 12.63
CA LYS A 114 8.48 -7.26 12.87
C LYS A 114 8.44 -8.50 13.75
N GLN A 115 7.57 -8.53 14.76
CA GLN A 115 7.41 -9.66 15.67
C GLN A 115 6.77 -10.87 15.00
N ASP A 116 5.76 -10.67 14.17
CA ASP A 116 5.04 -11.75 13.48
C ASP A 116 5.69 -12.19 12.14
N GLY A 117 6.77 -11.51 11.73
CA GLY A 117 7.52 -11.80 10.50
C GLY A 117 6.90 -11.21 9.23
N SER A 118 5.68 -10.66 9.27
CA SER A 118 5.02 -10.06 8.11
C SER A 118 5.74 -8.84 7.55
N TRP A 119 6.61 -8.21 8.35
CA TRP A 119 7.53 -7.18 7.86
C TRP A 119 8.37 -7.72 6.70
N ASN A 120 9.00 -8.90 6.83
CA ASN A 120 9.91 -9.46 5.82
C ASN A 120 9.26 -10.45 4.84
N ALA A 121 7.97 -10.73 4.99
CA ALA A 121 7.27 -11.77 4.21
C ALA A 121 7.32 -11.58 2.69
N LEU A 122 7.50 -10.35 2.20
CA LEU A 122 7.56 -10.05 0.76
C LEU A 122 8.99 -9.82 0.24
N ASP A 123 10.03 -10.01 1.04
CA ASP A 123 11.40 -9.64 0.63
C ASP A 123 11.93 -10.49 -0.53
N ALA A 124 11.79 -11.82 -0.45
CA ALA A 124 12.16 -12.73 -1.53
C ALA A 124 11.34 -12.46 -2.81
N VAL A 125 10.04 -12.20 -2.64
CA VAL A 125 9.11 -11.85 -3.73
C VAL A 125 9.55 -10.54 -4.41
N GLU A 126 9.91 -9.52 -3.64
CA GLU A 126 10.41 -8.25 -4.17
C GLU A 126 11.81 -8.39 -4.80
N ALA A 127 12.66 -9.29 -4.30
CA ALA A 127 13.95 -9.62 -4.91
C ALA A 127 13.82 -10.48 -6.19
N LEU A 128 12.61 -10.97 -6.51
CA LEU A 128 12.35 -11.96 -7.55
C LEU A 128 13.15 -13.25 -7.37
N GLU A 129 13.39 -13.63 -6.11
CA GLU A 129 14.02 -14.91 -5.80
C GLU A 129 13.10 -16.05 -6.23
N ILE A 130 13.62 -16.95 -7.06
CA ILE A 130 12.88 -18.10 -7.58
C ILE A 130 13.06 -19.26 -6.58
N PRO A 131 11.97 -19.79 -6.00
CA PRO A 131 12.04 -20.96 -5.14
C PRO A 131 12.70 -22.16 -5.84
N PRO A 132 13.49 -23.00 -5.14
CA PRO A 132 14.24 -24.09 -5.77
C PRO A 132 13.36 -25.10 -6.54
N ASP A 133 12.15 -25.35 -6.05
CA ASP A 133 11.16 -26.23 -6.69
C ASP A 133 10.62 -25.62 -8.00
N LEU A 134 10.28 -24.32 -8.01
CA LEU A 134 9.92 -23.61 -9.23
C LEU A 134 11.08 -23.56 -10.22
N ALA A 135 12.30 -23.30 -9.75
CA ALA A 135 13.49 -23.30 -10.59
C ALA A 135 13.71 -24.67 -11.27
N ALA A 136 13.57 -25.77 -10.52
CA ALA A 136 13.66 -27.12 -11.05
C ALA A 136 12.54 -27.41 -12.08
N ALA A 137 11.31 -26.97 -11.81
CA ALA A 137 10.18 -27.14 -12.73
C ALA A 137 10.36 -26.35 -14.04
N LEU A 138 10.87 -25.11 -13.98
CA LEU A 138 11.18 -24.30 -15.16
C LEU A 138 12.31 -24.93 -15.99
N ALA A 139 13.36 -25.42 -15.35
CA ALA A 139 14.50 -26.06 -16.03
C ALA A 139 14.11 -27.36 -16.78
N ALA A 140 13.01 -28.01 -16.39
CA ALA A 140 12.50 -29.20 -17.07
C ALA A 140 11.78 -28.89 -18.41
N SER A 141 11.53 -27.62 -18.74
CA SER A 141 10.89 -27.19 -19.98
C SER A 141 11.50 -25.90 -20.53
N GLU A 142 12.28 -26.01 -21.61
CA GLU A 142 12.92 -24.86 -22.26
C GLU A 142 11.93 -23.74 -22.60
N THR A 143 10.75 -24.10 -23.15
CA THR A 143 9.68 -23.15 -23.45
C THR A 143 9.16 -22.43 -22.20
N ALA A 144 9.01 -23.14 -21.07
CA ALA A 144 8.53 -22.53 -19.83
C ALA A 144 9.58 -21.57 -19.25
N GLN A 145 10.86 -21.99 -19.26
CA GLN A 145 11.97 -21.15 -18.81
C GLN A 145 12.06 -19.85 -19.62
N GLN A 146 12.07 -19.94 -20.95
CA GLN A 146 12.15 -18.77 -21.84
C GLN A 146 10.98 -17.81 -21.63
N ASN A 147 9.76 -18.33 -21.51
CA ASN A 147 8.57 -17.51 -21.27
C ASN A 147 8.62 -16.83 -19.89
N PHE A 148 9.01 -17.56 -18.85
CA PHE A 148 9.13 -16.99 -17.51
C PHE A 148 10.19 -15.89 -17.49
N GLU A 149 11.36 -16.11 -18.09
CA GLU A 149 12.43 -15.12 -18.19
C GLU A 149 11.98 -13.86 -18.95
N ALA A 150 11.17 -14.01 -19.99
CA ALA A 150 10.63 -12.90 -20.78
C ALA A 150 9.54 -12.09 -20.07
N PHE A 151 8.93 -12.59 -18.98
CA PHE A 151 7.90 -11.85 -18.27
C PHE A 151 8.43 -10.56 -17.63
N PRO A 152 7.63 -9.48 -17.66
CA PRO A 152 7.97 -8.25 -16.95
C PRO A 152 8.03 -8.51 -15.44
N ARG A 153 8.80 -7.67 -14.72
CA ARG A 153 8.96 -7.75 -13.26
C ARG A 153 7.63 -7.89 -12.53
N SER A 154 6.60 -7.13 -12.92
CA SER A 154 5.28 -7.17 -12.28
C SER A 154 4.62 -8.54 -12.36
N ALA A 155 4.71 -9.22 -13.51
CA ALA A 155 4.16 -10.55 -13.70
C ALA A 155 4.94 -11.59 -12.89
N LYS A 156 6.28 -11.55 -12.93
CA LYS A 156 7.14 -12.42 -12.10
C LYS A 156 6.82 -12.26 -10.61
N ARG A 157 6.76 -11.01 -10.13
CA ARG A 157 6.43 -10.71 -8.72
C ARG A 157 5.08 -11.30 -8.33
N GLY A 158 4.06 -11.11 -9.15
CA GLY A 158 2.71 -11.64 -8.89
C GLY A 158 2.66 -13.16 -8.83
N ILE A 159 3.44 -13.86 -9.68
CA ILE A 159 3.57 -15.32 -9.63
C ILE A 159 4.25 -15.75 -8.34
N LEU A 160 5.36 -15.11 -7.97
CA LEU A 160 6.11 -15.42 -6.76
C LEU A 160 5.31 -15.14 -5.48
N GLU A 161 4.53 -14.06 -5.46
CA GLU A 161 3.63 -13.71 -4.37
C GLU A 161 2.49 -14.72 -4.20
N TRP A 162 2.03 -15.35 -5.30
CA TRP A 162 0.94 -16.33 -5.26
C TRP A 162 1.39 -17.69 -4.70
N ILE A 163 2.65 -18.08 -4.91
CA ILE A 163 3.18 -19.39 -4.51
C ILE A 163 3.90 -19.37 -3.16
N ALA A 164 4.18 -18.18 -2.61
CA ALA A 164 4.78 -17.99 -1.28
C ALA A 164 3.77 -18.25 -0.15
#